data_AF-A0A1V3RL22-F1
#
_entry.id   AF-A0A1V3RL22-F1
#
_cell.length_a   1.000
_cell.length_b   1.000
_cell.length_c   1.000
_cell.angle_alpha   90.00
_cell.angle_beta   90.00
_cell.angle_gamma   90.00
#
_symmetry.space_group_name_H-M   'P 1'
#
loop_
_entity.id
_entity.type
_entity.pdbx_description
1 polymer ?
#
loop_
_entity_poly.entity_id
_entity_poly.type
_entity_poly.pdbx_seq_one_letter_code
_entity_poly.pdbx_strand_id
1 'polypeptide(L)'
;MGLFSALIGNAGEVNVAELKKTFEPLLIEGEDIEMGFKLIRDTFLFTNRRLILVNKQGITGSKTEYKSIPYKSISRFSVETAGTFELDAELKIWISSEQEPSIVKQFTKSVNVYQVQKVLAYYVAK
;
A
#
# COMPACT_ATOMS: atom_id res chain seq x y z
N MET A 1 18.80 -6.67 -2.67
CA MET A 1 18.65 -8.07 -3.13
C MET A 1 18.64 -9.01 -1.93
N GLY A 2 17.54 -9.71 -1.65
CA GLY A 2 17.48 -10.67 -0.52
C GLY A 2 16.06 -11.03 -0.07
N LEU A 3 15.39 -10.12 0.65
CA LEU A 3 14.11 -10.41 1.30
C LEU A 3 12.90 -10.46 0.35
N PHE A 4 12.88 -9.64 -0.70
CA PHE A 4 11.69 -9.49 -1.55
C PHE A 4 11.48 -10.63 -2.55
N SER A 5 12.53 -11.34 -2.96
CA SER A 5 12.44 -12.45 -3.93
C SER A 5 11.66 -13.68 -3.40
N ALA A 6 11.32 -13.70 -2.10
CA ALA A 6 10.50 -14.72 -1.45
C ALA A 6 9.06 -14.24 -1.14
N LEU A 7 8.71 -13.02 -1.54
CA LEU A 7 7.34 -12.48 -1.42
C LEU A 7 6.64 -12.42 -2.78
N ILE A 8 7.39 -12.13 -3.85
CA ILE A 8 6.93 -12.08 -5.23
C ILE A 8 6.20 -13.38 -5.62
N GLY A 9 4.89 -13.29 -5.84
CA GLY A 9 4.06 -14.40 -6.31
C GLY A 9 2.77 -14.66 -5.50
N ASN A 10 2.27 -13.68 -4.74
CA ASN A 10 1.08 -13.86 -3.90
C ASN A 10 -0.12 -12.98 -4.34
N ALA A 11 -1.33 -13.42 -4.00
CA ALA A 11 -2.56 -12.77 -4.44
C ALA A 11 -2.67 -11.30 -3.96
N GLY A 12 -2.88 -10.39 -4.93
CA GLY A 12 -3.06 -8.96 -4.73
C GLY A 12 -1.82 -8.10 -5.03
N GLU A 13 -0.65 -8.74 -5.16
CA GLU A 13 0.57 -8.12 -5.66
C GLU A 13 0.47 -7.88 -7.17
N VAL A 14 0.83 -6.68 -7.64
CA VAL A 14 0.87 -6.34 -9.07
C VAL A 14 2.29 -6.54 -9.60
N ASN A 15 2.42 -6.93 -10.86
CA ASN A 15 3.71 -7.01 -11.52
C ASN A 15 4.45 -5.67 -11.41
N VAL A 16 5.58 -5.67 -10.69
CA VAL A 16 6.36 -4.47 -10.40
C VAL A 16 6.85 -3.76 -11.67
N ALA A 17 7.07 -4.48 -12.80
CA ALA A 17 7.42 -3.85 -14.06
C ALA A 17 6.25 -3.09 -14.72
N GLU A 18 5.02 -3.57 -14.56
CA GLU A 18 3.80 -2.86 -14.98
C GLU A 18 3.58 -1.60 -14.14
N LEU A 19 3.78 -1.71 -12.81
CA LEU A 19 3.73 -0.57 -11.89
C LEU A 19 4.77 0.49 -12.26
N LYS A 20 6.04 0.09 -12.47
CA LYS A 20 7.11 1.00 -12.89
C LYS A 20 6.77 1.72 -14.19
N LYS A 21 6.38 0.98 -15.23
CA LYS A 21 5.96 1.58 -16.52
C LYS A 21 4.77 2.55 -16.40
N THR A 22 3.92 2.38 -15.39
CA THR A 22 2.74 3.24 -15.17
C THR A 22 3.05 4.46 -14.29
N PHE A 23 3.98 4.33 -13.35
CA PHE A 23 4.20 5.29 -12.26
C PHE A 23 5.62 5.86 -12.16
N GLU A 24 6.53 5.51 -13.07
CA GLU A 24 7.86 6.11 -13.24
C GLU A 24 7.86 7.65 -13.15
N PRO A 25 6.93 8.40 -13.79
CA PRO A 25 6.90 9.87 -13.69
C PRO A 25 6.59 10.44 -12.30
N LEU A 26 6.30 9.59 -11.29
CA LEU A 26 6.09 9.99 -9.90
C LEU A 26 7.34 9.84 -9.03
N LEU A 27 8.37 9.13 -9.52
CA LEU A 27 9.57 8.75 -8.80
C LEU A 27 10.66 9.82 -8.95
N ILE A 28 11.52 9.95 -7.93
CA ILE A 28 12.74 10.77 -8.00
C ILE A 28 13.97 9.93 -8.36
N GLU A 29 15.10 10.57 -8.66
CA GLU A 29 16.37 9.88 -8.89
C GLU A 29 16.75 9.00 -7.69
N GLY A 30 17.04 7.72 -7.95
CA GLY A 30 17.34 6.75 -6.88
C GLY A 30 16.13 6.43 -5.98
N GLU A 31 14.91 6.71 -6.41
CA GLU A 31 13.70 6.09 -5.90
C GLU A 31 13.23 4.98 -6.85
N ASP A 32 12.84 3.84 -6.29
CA ASP A 32 12.38 2.70 -7.06
C ASP A 32 11.21 1.99 -6.35
N ILE A 33 10.28 1.43 -7.14
CA ILE A 33 9.16 0.62 -6.64
C ILE A 33 9.68 -0.79 -6.36
N GLU A 34 9.83 -1.17 -5.08
CA GLU A 34 10.18 -2.55 -4.69
C GLU A 34 8.93 -3.44 -4.51
N MET A 35 7.72 -2.87 -4.32
CA MET A 35 6.46 -3.65 -4.28
C MET A 35 5.21 -2.81 -4.57
N GLY A 36 4.08 -3.44 -4.92
CA GLY A 36 2.78 -2.76 -4.88
C GLY A 36 1.56 -3.68 -4.91
N PHE A 37 0.49 -3.23 -4.26
CA PHE A 37 -0.75 -3.99 -4.05
C PHE A 37 -1.94 -3.24 -4.63
N LYS A 38 -2.82 -3.94 -5.36
CA LYS A 38 -3.99 -3.35 -6.02
C LYS A 38 -5.29 -3.87 -5.42
N LEU A 39 -6.06 -2.93 -4.87
CA LEU A 39 -7.42 -3.12 -4.40
C LEU A 39 -8.39 -2.82 -5.57
N ILE A 40 -9.70 -2.86 -5.32
CA ILE A 40 -10.75 -2.69 -6.35
C ILE A 40 -10.58 -1.40 -7.16
N ARG A 41 -10.24 -0.28 -6.50
CA ARG A 41 -10.02 1.05 -7.13
C ARG A 41 -8.68 1.70 -6.82
N ASP A 42 -8.02 1.24 -5.77
CA ASP A 42 -6.84 1.89 -5.19
C ASP A 42 -5.59 1.03 -5.39
N THR A 43 -4.42 1.67 -5.40
CA THR A 43 -3.13 0.97 -5.49
C THR A 43 -2.15 1.55 -4.49
N PHE A 44 -1.57 0.68 -3.67
CA PHE A 44 -0.49 0.98 -2.75
C PHE A 44 0.83 0.68 -3.46
N LEU A 45 1.71 1.68 -3.59
CA LEU A 45 3.06 1.52 -4.13
C LEU A 45 4.06 1.71 -2.99
N PHE A 46 4.86 0.69 -2.72
CA PHE A 46 5.93 0.76 -1.73
C PHE A 46 7.25 1.00 -2.46
N THR A 47 7.77 2.23 -2.35
CA THR A 47 9.10 2.56 -2.86
C THR A 47 10.16 2.38 -1.78
N ASN A 48 11.43 2.41 -2.15
CA ASN A 48 12.55 2.50 -1.20
C ASN A 48 12.60 3.84 -0.41
N ARG A 49 11.66 4.79 -0.61
CA ARG A 49 11.59 6.09 0.07
C ARG A 49 10.27 6.37 0.81
N ARG A 50 9.13 5.96 0.25
CA ARG A 50 7.77 6.34 0.70
C ARG A 50 6.72 5.32 0.27
N LEU A 51 5.60 5.31 0.99
CA LEU A 51 4.35 4.75 0.50
C LEU A 51 3.68 5.79 -0.41
N ILE A 52 3.25 5.39 -1.60
CA ILE A 52 2.40 6.21 -2.47
C ILE A 52 1.05 5.52 -2.60
N LEU A 53 -0.03 6.23 -2.26
CA LEU A 53 -1.40 5.76 -2.46
C LEU A 53 -1.97 6.42 -3.73
N VAL A 54 -2.34 5.58 -4.68
CA VAL A 54 -3.06 5.95 -5.90
C VAL A 54 -4.54 5.66 -5.68
N ASN A 55 -5.39 6.68 -5.63
CA ASN A 55 -6.83 6.55 -5.35
C ASN A 55 -7.67 7.11 -6.49
N LYS A 56 -8.53 6.29 -7.10
CA LYS A 56 -9.42 6.70 -8.20
C LYS A 56 -10.78 7.17 -7.68
N GLN A 57 -11.08 8.44 -7.93
CA GLN A 57 -12.21 9.18 -7.39
C GLN A 57 -13.29 9.45 -8.46
N GLY A 58 -14.53 9.63 -7.99
CA GLY A 58 -15.70 9.87 -8.84
C GLY A 58 -16.29 8.60 -9.48
N ILE A 59 -17.48 8.74 -10.05
CA ILE A 59 -18.24 7.63 -10.67
C ILE A 59 -17.50 7.06 -11.89
N THR A 60 -16.89 7.94 -12.68
CA THR A 60 -16.09 7.63 -13.88
C THR A 60 -14.67 7.17 -13.58
N GLY A 61 -14.19 7.30 -12.33
CA GLY A 61 -12.80 7.05 -11.96
C GLY A 61 -11.76 7.96 -12.65
N SER A 62 -12.18 9.06 -13.30
CA SER A 62 -11.31 9.91 -14.11
C SER A 62 -10.43 10.85 -13.29
N LYS A 63 -10.81 11.18 -12.05
CA LYS A 63 -9.94 11.90 -11.10
C LYS A 63 -9.09 10.89 -10.35
N THR A 64 -7.77 11.07 -10.35
CA THR A 64 -6.84 10.24 -9.55
C THR A 64 -6.09 11.11 -8.55
N GLU A 65 -6.07 10.71 -7.29
CA GLU A 65 -5.24 11.29 -6.23
C GLU A 65 -3.96 10.46 -6.06
N TYR A 66 -2.81 11.15 -5.94
CA TYR A 66 -1.50 10.55 -5.69
C TYR A 66 -0.96 11.06 -4.35
N LYS A 67 -1.23 10.32 -3.27
CA LYS A 67 -0.88 10.72 -1.90
C LYS A 67 0.44 10.07 -1.47
N SER A 68 1.48 10.88 -1.36
CA SER A 68 2.82 10.44 -0.92
C SER A 68 2.97 10.53 0.60
N ILE A 69 3.45 9.45 1.22
CA ILE A 69 3.56 9.29 2.67
C ILE A 69 4.98 8.79 2.98
N PRO A 70 5.90 9.66 3.44
CA PRO A 70 7.22 9.24 3.92
C PRO A 70 7.08 8.26 5.09
N TYR A 71 7.80 7.14 5.08
CA TYR A 71 7.63 6.11 6.12
C TYR A 71 7.86 6.65 7.54
N LYS A 72 8.83 7.58 7.71
CA LYS A 72 9.09 8.30 8.97
C LYS A 72 7.93 9.15 9.51
N SER A 73 6.86 9.35 8.73
CA SER A 73 5.65 10.04 9.17
C SER A 73 4.50 9.09 9.52
N ILE A 74 4.62 7.79 9.27
CA ILE A 74 3.64 6.81 9.75
C ILE A 74 3.97 6.55 11.22
N SER A 75 3.11 7.00 12.14
CA SER A 75 3.37 6.86 13.58
C SER A 75 2.84 5.56 14.17
N ARG A 76 1.80 4.99 13.56
CA ARG A 76 1.17 3.71 13.92
C ARG A 76 0.30 3.21 12.76
N PHE A 77 0.12 1.91 12.68
CA PHE A 77 -0.81 1.25 11.76
C PHE A 77 -1.42 0.02 12.44
N SER A 78 -2.62 -0.36 12.03
CA SER A 78 -3.27 -1.60 12.48
C SER A 78 -3.97 -2.30 11.31
N VAL A 79 -4.10 -3.62 11.42
CA VAL A 79 -4.92 -4.44 10.53
C VAL A 79 -5.96 -5.13 11.40
N GLU A 80 -7.22 -4.97 11.01
CA GLU A 80 -8.39 -5.50 11.69
C GLU A 80 -9.08 -6.48 10.74
N THR A 81 -8.89 -7.77 10.98
CA THR A 81 -9.53 -8.84 10.19
C THR A 81 -10.95 -9.06 10.69
N ALA A 82 -11.92 -9.14 9.79
CA ALA A 82 -13.28 -9.48 10.17
C ALA A 82 -13.37 -10.94 10.70
N GLY A 83 -14.49 -11.27 11.34
CA GLY A 83 -14.70 -12.57 11.98
C GLY A 83 -14.82 -13.74 10.99
N THR A 84 -14.90 -14.98 11.49
CA THR A 84 -14.78 -16.25 10.75
C THR A 84 -15.65 -16.42 9.49
N PHE A 85 -16.68 -15.60 9.31
CA PHE A 85 -17.59 -15.62 8.14
C PHE A 85 -17.47 -14.40 7.21
N GLU A 86 -16.87 -13.30 7.66
CA GLU A 86 -16.64 -12.11 6.84
C GLU A 86 -15.28 -12.18 6.16
N LEU A 87 -15.19 -11.59 4.97
CA LEU A 87 -14.18 -11.96 3.97
C LEU A 87 -13.23 -10.79 3.65
N ASP A 88 -13.22 -9.83 4.54
CA ASP A 88 -12.60 -8.52 4.37
C ASP A 88 -11.77 -8.16 5.61
N ALA A 89 -10.78 -7.29 5.44
CA ALA A 89 -9.94 -6.79 6.51
C ALA A 89 -9.66 -5.29 6.33
N GLU A 90 -9.64 -4.54 7.41
CA GLU A 90 -9.46 -3.09 7.39
C GLU A 90 -8.06 -2.71 7.84
N LEU A 91 -7.33 -2.01 6.97
CA LEU A 91 -6.04 -1.40 7.25
C LEU A 91 -6.27 0.06 7.67
N LYS A 92 -5.73 0.42 8.83
CA LYS A 92 -5.76 1.78 9.40
C LYS A 92 -4.32 2.29 9.52
N ILE A 93 -4.04 3.48 9.01
CA ILE A 93 -2.72 4.12 9.07
C ILE A 93 -2.90 5.55 9.60
N TRP A 94 -2.12 5.91 10.62
CA TRP A 94 -2.05 7.24 11.20
C TRP A 94 -0.75 7.93 10.79
N ILE A 95 -0.87 9.19 10.39
CA ILE A 95 0.25 10.07 10.05
C ILE A 95 0.53 10.99 11.25
N SER A 96 1.81 11.13 11.60
CA SER A 96 2.30 12.04 12.64
C SER A 96 1.51 11.90 13.96
N SER A 97 1.04 13.02 14.54
CA SER A 97 0.29 13.08 15.80
C SER A 97 -1.23 13.03 15.63
N GLU A 98 -1.75 12.55 14.50
CA GLU A 98 -3.21 12.46 14.29
C GLU A 98 -3.87 11.49 15.29
N GLN A 99 -5.08 11.83 15.72
CA GLN A 99 -5.87 11.03 16.67
C GLN A 99 -6.58 9.89 15.94
N GLU A 100 -7.33 10.24 14.89
CA GLU A 100 -7.99 9.32 13.97
C GLU A 100 -7.05 8.84 12.84
N PRO A 101 -7.31 7.68 12.23
CA PRO A 101 -6.49 7.16 11.13
C PRO A 101 -6.66 7.98 9.85
N SER A 102 -5.59 8.64 9.44
CA SER A 102 -5.45 9.42 8.20
C SER A 102 -5.86 8.65 6.93
N ILE A 103 -5.67 7.33 6.95
CA ILE A 103 -6.05 6.39 5.90
C ILE A 103 -6.76 5.19 6.53
N VAL A 104 -7.96 4.91 6.05
CA VAL A 104 -8.70 3.66 6.28
C VAL A 104 -8.97 3.01 4.92
N LYS A 105 -8.63 1.72 4.76
CA LYS A 105 -8.84 0.97 3.52
C LYS A 105 -9.24 -0.48 3.80
N GLN A 106 -10.29 -0.93 3.13
CA GLN A 106 -10.81 -2.30 3.22
C GLN A 106 -10.22 -3.16 2.10
N PHE A 107 -9.73 -4.35 2.48
CA PHE A 107 -9.09 -5.34 1.66
C PHE A 107 -9.96 -6.58 1.59
N THR A 108 -10.32 -7.02 0.39
CA THR A 108 -11.03 -8.29 0.17
C THR A 108 -10.06 -9.46 0.11
N LYS A 109 -10.54 -10.72 0.23
CA LYS A 109 -9.73 -11.96 0.09
C LYS A 109 -8.80 -12.04 -1.13
N SER A 110 -8.98 -11.23 -2.18
CA SER A 110 -8.05 -11.21 -3.32
C SER A 110 -6.70 -10.52 -3.04
N VAL A 111 -6.53 -9.90 -1.87
CA VAL A 111 -5.27 -9.27 -1.44
C VAL A 111 -4.86 -9.79 -0.06
N ASN A 112 -3.64 -10.32 0.07
CA ASN A 112 -3.13 -10.83 1.34
C ASN A 112 -2.77 -9.67 2.30
N VAL A 113 -3.71 -9.26 3.15
CA VAL A 113 -3.54 -8.14 4.10
C VAL A 113 -2.36 -8.34 5.07
N TYR A 114 -2.03 -9.57 5.46
CA TYR A 114 -0.87 -9.87 6.32
C TYR A 114 0.46 -9.57 5.63
N GLN A 115 0.52 -9.63 4.29
CA GLN A 115 1.70 -9.21 3.55
C GLN A 115 1.82 -7.68 3.52
N VAL A 116 0.70 -6.96 3.34
CA VAL A 116 0.68 -5.49 3.44
C VAL A 116 1.14 -5.04 4.84
N GLN A 117 0.68 -5.72 5.89
CA GLN A 117 1.13 -5.50 7.27
C GLN A 117 2.64 -5.76 7.44
N LYS A 118 3.16 -6.88 6.93
CA LYS A 118 4.59 -7.24 6.98
C LYS A 118 5.47 -6.24 6.23
N VAL A 119 5.00 -5.73 5.10
CA VAL A 119 5.71 -4.75 4.27
C VAL A 119 5.70 -3.37 4.93
N LEU A 120 4.56 -2.93 5.49
CA LEU A 120 4.51 -1.73 6.33
C LEU A 120 5.49 -1.82 7.50
N ALA A 121 5.51 -2.95 8.23
CA ALA A 121 6.44 -3.16 9.33
C ALA A 121 7.91 -3.05 8.89
N TYR A 122 8.28 -3.62 7.74
CA TYR A 122 9.65 -3.56 7.22
C TYR A 122 10.14 -2.12 6.90
N TYR A 123 9.23 -1.21 6.50
CA TYR A 123 9.59 0.17 6.17
C TYR A 123 9.39 1.17 7.32
N VAL A 124 8.49 0.88 8.27
CA VAL A 124 8.10 1.82 9.35
C VAL A 124 8.79 1.50 10.68
N ALA A 125 9.14 0.24 10.95
CA ALA A 125 9.76 -0.21 12.20
C ALA A 125 11.26 -0.57 12.03
N LYS A 126 11.97 0.20 11.22
CA LYS A 126 13.36 -0.04 10.79
C LYS A 126 14.24 1.21 10.92
#